data_AF-A0A744FFL6-F1
#
_entry.id   AF-A0A744FFL6-F1
#
_cell.length_a   1.000
_cell.length_b   1.000
_cell.length_c   1.000
_cell.angle_alpha   90.00
_cell.angle_beta   90.00
_cell.angle_gamma   90.00
#
_symmetry.space_group_name_H-M   'P 1'
#
loop_
_entity.id
_entity.type
_entity.pdbx_description
1 polymer ?
#
loop_
_entity_poly.entity_id
_entity_poly.type
_entity_poly.pdbx_seq_one_letter_code
_entity_poly.pdbx_strand_id
1 'polypeptide(L)'
;MKRDGFWRYATPPVNLWGIPLPFTMIYLFIFPFPSKTTFWICTGILLFFIILDRSGWSLRTICIRLFSTLRGKVASGRPWWYRHFIESPHDRTGL
;
A
#
# COMPACT_ATOMS: atom_id res chain seq x y z
N MET A 1 -3.62 -15.77 -22.03
CA MET A 1 -4.38 -15.79 -20.75
C MET A 1 -4.06 -14.54 -19.95
N LYS A 2 -5.05 -13.67 -19.71
CA LYS A 2 -4.86 -12.46 -18.88
C LYS A 2 -4.81 -12.92 -17.42
N ARG A 3 -3.68 -12.75 -16.73
CA ARG A 3 -3.55 -13.12 -15.31
C ARG A 3 -4.47 -12.24 -14.47
N ASP A 4 -5.30 -12.84 -13.63
CA ASP A 4 -6.15 -12.10 -12.70
C ASP A 4 -5.31 -11.15 -11.85
N GLY A 5 -5.69 -9.88 -11.82
CA GLY A 5 -4.95 -8.84 -11.10
C GLY A 5 -3.73 -8.27 -11.83
N PHE A 6 -3.48 -8.57 -13.11
CA PHE A 6 -2.38 -7.96 -13.89
C PHE A 6 -2.34 -6.43 -13.72
N TRP A 7 -3.49 -5.76 -13.89
CA TRP A 7 -3.62 -4.31 -13.74
C TRP A 7 -3.39 -3.82 -12.30
N ARG A 8 -3.63 -4.67 -11.29
CA ARG A 8 -3.45 -4.35 -9.88
C ARG A 8 -1.97 -4.34 -9.46
N TYR A 9 -1.12 -5.06 -10.21
CA TYR A 9 0.32 -5.18 -9.98
C TYR A 9 1.16 -4.61 -11.13
N ALA A 10 0.53 -3.92 -12.10
CA ALA A 10 1.23 -3.37 -13.27
C ALA A 10 2.25 -2.29 -12.88
N THR A 11 2.08 -1.65 -11.73
CA THR A 11 2.98 -0.64 -11.19
C THR A 11 3.40 -1.02 -9.76
N PRO A 12 4.42 -1.88 -9.60
CA PRO A 12 4.98 -2.13 -8.28
C PRO A 12 5.54 -0.79 -7.74
N PRO A 13 5.32 -0.48 -6.44
CA PRO A 13 5.86 0.73 -5.85
C PRO A 13 7.39 0.70 -5.91
N VAL A 14 7.99 1.84 -6.26
CA VAL A 14 9.45 1.98 -6.26
C VAL A 14 9.91 1.94 -4.80
N ASN A 15 10.60 0.86 -4.44
CA ASN A 15 11.09 0.61 -3.09
C ASN A 15 12.61 0.53 -3.10
N LEU A 16 13.25 1.18 -2.13
CA LEU A 16 14.65 0.95 -1.78
C LEU A 16 14.69 0.04 -0.55
N TRP A 17 15.24 -1.17 -0.68
CA TRP A 17 15.44 -2.10 0.44
C TRP A 17 14.18 -2.46 1.25
N GLY A 18 12.99 -2.36 0.63
CA GLY A 18 11.69 -2.60 1.28
C GLY A 18 10.97 -1.32 1.71
N ILE A 19 11.65 -0.17 1.72
CA ILE A 19 11.04 1.13 2.06
C ILE A 19 10.58 1.83 0.78
N PRO A 20 9.34 2.37 0.72
CA PRO A 20 8.90 3.20 -0.39
C PRO A 20 9.78 4.43 -0.56
N LEU A 21 10.12 4.75 -1.81
CA LEU A 21 11.02 5.85 -2.16
C LEU A 21 10.70 7.19 -1.48
N PRO A 22 9.43 7.62 -1.30
CA PRO A 22 9.10 8.85 -0.60
C PRO A 22 9.63 8.94 0.84
N PHE A 23 9.72 7.82 1.58
CA PHE A 23 10.25 7.85 2.95
C PHE A 23 11.76 8.03 2.96
N THR A 24 12.47 7.53 1.94
CA THR A 24 13.92 7.75 1.81
C THR A 24 14.26 9.22 1.53
N MET A 25 13.29 10.02 1.07
CA MET A 25 13.44 11.48 0.89
C MET A 25 13.56 12.23 2.22
N ILE A 26 13.38 11.59 3.38
CA ILE A 26 13.66 12.22 4.69
C ILE A 26 15.10 12.71 4.79
N TYR A 27 16.04 12.09 4.05
CA TYR A 27 17.41 12.57 3.96
C TYR A 27 17.55 13.95 3.29
N LEU A 28 16.55 14.41 2.53
CA LEU A 28 16.57 15.76 1.96
C LEU A 28 16.55 16.83 3.07
N PHE A 29 16.05 16.52 4.28
CA PHE A 29 16.13 17.41 5.43
C PHE A 29 17.56 17.67 5.93
N ILE A 30 18.54 16.86 5.50
CA ILE A 30 19.94 17.09 5.85
C ILE A 30 20.53 18.29 5.08
N PHE A 31 20.02 18.63 3.89
CA PHE A 31 20.51 19.77 3.10
C PHE A 31 20.40 21.12 3.83
N PRO A 32 19.25 21.50 4.41
CA PRO A 32 19.13 22.77 5.15
C PRO A 32 19.80 22.74 6.54
N PHE A 33 19.90 21.57 7.18
CA PHE A 33 20.46 21.43 8.54
C PHE A 33 21.50 20.30 8.59
N PRO A 34 22.72 20.55 8.07
CA PRO A 34 23.78 19.55 8.03
C PRO A 34 24.39 19.38 9.42
N SER A 35 23.70 18.63 10.28
CA SER A 35 24.17 18.26 11.61
C SER A 35 24.31 16.75 11.72
N LYS A 36 25.34 16.28 12.46
CA LYS A 36 25.52 14.85 12.71
C LYS A 36 24.31 14.24 13.43
N THR A 37 23.65 15.03 14.29
CA THR A 37 22.44 14.61 15.00
C THR A 37 21.27 14.39 14.04
N THR A 38 21.04 15.29 13.07
CA THR A 38 20.02 15.10 12.02
C THR A 38 20.26 13.81 11.25
N PHE A 39 21.52 13.52 10.87
CA PHE A 39 21.85 12.28 10.17
C PHE A 39 21.50 11.02 10.98
N TRP A 40 21.86 10.99 12.28
CA TRP A 40 21.53 9.86 13.16
C TRP A 40 20.02 9.70 13.39
N ILE A 41 19.27 10.80 13.45
CA ILE A 41 17.81 10.75 13.58
C ILE A 41 17.18 10.20 12.30
N CYS A 42 17.55 10.72 11.12
CA CYS A 42 17.03 10.24 9.83
C CYS A 42 17.35 8.76 9.59
N THR A 43 18.60 8.35 9.85
CA THR A 43 19.01 6.93 9.76
C THR A 43 18.20 6.06 10.71
N GLY A 44 18.03 6.48 11.97
CA GLY A 44 17.25 5.75 12.98
C GLY A 44 15.78 5.55 12.58
N ILE A 45 15.13 6.60 12.07
CA ILE A 45 13.74 6.53 11.59
C ILE A 45 13.62 5.53 10.44
N LEU A 46 14.54 5.55 9.48
CA LEU A 46 14.51 4.60 8.37
C LEU A 46 14.77 3.17 8.82
N LEU A 47 15.76 2.95 9.69
CA LEU A 47 16.05 1.64 10.26
C LEU A 47 14.85 1.06 10.99
N PHE A 48 14.15 1.86 11.78
CA PHE A 48 12.91 1.47 12.44
C PHE A 48 11.87 0.95 11.44
N PHE A 49 11.65 1.67 10.34
CA PHE A 49 10.71 1.24 9.30
C PHE A 49 11.18 0.00 8.52
N ILE A 50 12.49 -0.19 8.30
CA ILE A 50 13.03 -1.43 7.70
C ILE A 50 12.72 -2.63 8.60
N ILE A 51 12.95 -2.50 9.90
CA ILE A 51 12.70 -3.58 10.86
C ILE A 51 11.21 -3.92 10.90
N LEU A 52 10.35 -2.89 10.89
CA LEU A 52 8.90 -3.04 10.82
C LEU A 52 8.46 -3.79 9.55
N ASP A 53 9.01 -3.43 8.39
CA ASP A 53 8.73 -4.12 7.12
C ASP A 53 9.19 -5.59 7.14
N ARG A 54 10.38 -5.87 7.70
CA ARG A 54 10.90 -7.23 7.87
C ARG A 54 10.02 -8.09 8.79
N SER A 55 9.36 -7.48 9.78
CA SER A 55 8.38 -8.16 10.63
C SER A 55 7.01 -8.41 9.95
N GLY A 56 6.83 -7.99 8.69
CA GLY A 56 5.56 -8.09 7.95
C GLY A 56 4.55 -6.98 8.27
N TRP A 57 4.91 -6.05 9.16
CA TRP A 57 4.09 -4.90 9.53
C TRP A 57 4.47 -3.66 8.71
N SER A 58 4.53 -3.81 7.39
CA SER A 58 4.87 -2.69 6.51
C SER A 58 3.89 -1.51 6.70
N LEU A 59 4.38 -0.29 6.54
CA LEU A 59 3.57 0.94 6.63
C LEU A 59 2.31 0.86 5.78
N ARG A 60 2.43 0.30 4.56
CA ARG A 60 1.30 0.05 3.67
C ARG A 60 0.24 -0.84 4.32
N THR A 61 0.67 -1.93 4.96
CA THR A 61 -0.22 -2.87 5.64
C THR A 61 -0.92 -2.21 6.82
N ILE A 62 -0.19 -1.40 7.60
CA ILE A 62 -0.75 -0.63 8.71
C ILE A 62 -1.81 0.36 8.19
N CYS A 63 -1.48 1.15 7.16
CA CYS A 63 -2.43 2.10 6.56
C CYS A 63 -3.66 1.41 5.99
N ILE A 64 -3.50 0.29 5.28
CA ILE A 64 -4.63 -0.49 4.75
C ILE A 64 -5.51 -1.00 5.88
N ARG A 65 -4.92 -1.56 6.95
CA ARG A 65 -5.67 -2.03 8.12
C ARG A 65 -6.40 -0.88 8.78
N LEU A 66 -5.73 0.23 9.06
CA LEU A 66 -6.34 1.43 9.65
C LEU A 66 -7.50 1.94 8.81
N PHE A 67 -7.29 2.11 7.50
CA PHE A 67 -8.32 2.57 6.59
C PHE A 67 -9.48 1.57 6.48
N SER A 68 -9.20 0.27 6.51
CA SER A 68 -10.24 -0.77 6.52
C SER A 68 -11.07 -0.75 7.79
N THR A 69 -10.45 -0.47 8.95
CA THR A 69 -11.15 -0.30 10.22
C THR A 69 -12.04 0.95 10.18
N LEU A 70 -11.53 2.07 9.66
CA LEU A 70 -12.28 3.31 9.52
C LEU A 70 -13.43 3.22 8.51
N ARG A 71 -13.24 2.48 7.40
CA ARG A 71 -14.25 2.31 6.35
C ARG A 71 -15.42 1.42 6.77
N GLY A 72 -15.26 0.64 7.84
CA GLY A 72 -16.27 -0.30 8.32
C GLY A 72 -16.47 -1.51 7.41
N LYS A 73 -17.31 -2.45 7.85
CA LYS A 73 -17.55 -3.74 7.16
C LYS A 73 -18.57 -3.68 6.03
N VAL A 74 -19.27 -2.55 5.85
CA VAL A 74 -20.40 -2.46 4.94
C VAL A 74 -19.92 -1.93 3.59
N ALA A 75 -19.69 -2.84 2.65
CA ALA A 75 -19.74 -2.48 1.24
C ALA A 75 -21.21 -2.22 0.91
N SER A 76 -21.61 -0.94 0.77
CA SER A 76 -22.80 -0.65 -0.03
C SER A 76 -22.65 -1.41 -1.34
N GLY A 77 -23.65 -2.23 -1.68
CA GLY A 77 -23.50 -3.29 -2.68
C GLY A 77 -22.80 -2.81 -3.96
N ARG A 78 -22.05 -3.71 -4.61
CA ARG A 78 -21.27 -3.38 -5.81
C ARG A 78 -22.09 -2.48 -6.75
N PRO A 79 -21.49 -1.39 -7.30
CA PRO A 79 -22.21 -0.42 -8.12
C PRO A 79 -23.04 -1.09 -9.22
N TRP A 80 -24.21 -0.54 -9.53
CA TRP A 80 -25.15 -1.12 -10.50
C TRP A 80 -24.49 -1.46 -11.85
N TRP A 81 -23.58 -0.60 -12.32
CA TRP A 81 -22.85 -0.80 -13.58
C TRP A 81 -21.90 -2.01 -13.51
N TYR A 82 -21.30 -2.28 -12.35
CA TYR A 82 -20.41 -3.45 -12.17
C TYR A 82 -21.22 -4.75 -12.28
N ARG A 83 -22.41 -4.78 -11.67
CA ARG A 83 -23.33 -5.92 -11.77
C ARG A 83 -23.83 -6.13 -13.19
N HIS A 84 -24.04 -5.06 -13.95
CA HIS A 84 -24.62 -5.13 -15.28
C HIS A 84 -23.63 -5.55 -16.37
N PHE A 85 -22.36 -5.13 -16.25
CA PHE A 85 -21.36 -5.33 -17.31
C PHE A 85 -20.34 -6.44 -17.05
N ILE A 86 -20.11 -6.83 -15.79
CA ILE A 86 -19.03 -7.77 -15.42
C ILE A 86 -19.56 -9.08 -14.85
N GLU A 87 -20.59 -9.04 -14.00
CA GLU A 87 -21.25 -10.26 -13.56
C GLU A 87 -22.10 -10.77 -14.74
N SER A 88 -21.81 -11.97 -15.24
CA SER A 88 -22.71 -12.59 -16.23
C SER A 88 -24.09 -12.75 -15.58
N PRO A 89 -25.19 -12.66 -16.35
CA PRO A 89 -26.52 -12.95 -15.81
C PRO A 89 -26.43 -14.27 -15.07
N HIS A 90 -26.82 -14.26 -13.79
CA HIS A 90 -26.90 -15.48 -13.01
C HIS A 90 -27.91 -16.38 -13.72
N ASP A 91 -27.42 -17.40 -14.43
CA ASP A 91 -28.29 -18.41 -15.04
C ASP A 91 -29.08 -19.05 -13.90
N ARG A 92 -30.39 -18.79 -13.88
CA ARG A 92 -31.34 -19.45 -12.98
C ARG A 92 -31.84 -20.76 -13.58
N THR A 93 -31.29 -21.17 -14.71
CA THR A 93 -31.49 -22.49 -15.29
C THR A 93 -30.57 -23.44 -14.55
N GLY A 94 -31.06 -24.00 -13.44
CA GLY A 94 -30.50 -25.20 -12.84
C GLY A 94 -30.81 -26.43 -13.72
N LEU A 95 -30.36 -26.39 -14.98
CA LEU A 95 -30.41 -27.47 -15.96
C LEU A 95 -29.01 -27.74 -16.48
#